data_AF-A0A6V8KW67-F1
#
_entry.id   AF-A0A6V8KW67-F1
#
_cell.length_a   1.000
_cell.length_b   1.000
_cell.length_c   1.000
_cell.angle_alpha   90.00
_cell.angle_beta   90.00
_cell.angle_gamma   90.00
#
_symmetry.space_group_name_H-M   'P 1'
#
loop_
_entity.id
_entity.type
_entity.pdbx_description
1 polymer ?
#
loop_
_entity_poly.entity_id
_entity_poly.type
_entity_poly.pdbx_seq_one_letter_code
_entity_poly.pdbx_strand_id
1 'polypeptide(L)'
;MFNTLNGDSNVAFFKEYKSAGLTATGMPVVSVSIAEEEVKSIGTQYLDGQLTAWNYYQTTPGAANEAFVKAYKAKYGQDKPTSDPMEAAYVSVYLWKAMVEKAGSFDVEKVKAASDGVTFDAPEGKVTIDGATQHIYKTARIGKVGSDGLITEVWNSGSPVKPDPYLKAYPWAAGLS
;
A
#
# COMPACT_ATOMS: atom_id res chain seq x y z
N MET A 1 -15.99 9.91 5.28
CA MET A 1 -15.61 9.11 6.45
C MET A 1 -14.21 8.55 6.25
N PHE A 2 -13.37 8.63 7.28
CA PHE A 2 -12.05 7.99 7.27
C PHE A 2 -12.17 6.64 7.99
N ASN A 3 -11.85 5.55 7.30
CA ASN A 3 -12.07 4.18 7.77
C ASN A 3 -10.74 3.47 8.05
N THR A 4 -10.56 3.04 9.30
CA THR A 4 -9.41 2.27 9.79
C THR A 4 -9.79 0.86 10.26
N LEU A 5 -11.02 0.41 10.01
CA LEU A 5 -11.48 -0.94 10.32
C LEU A 5 -10.75 -1.98 9.47
N ASN A 6 -10.51 -3.18 10.00
CA ASN A 6 -9.80 -4.26 9.30
C ASN A 6 -10.65 -5.53 9.22
N GLY A 7 -10.32 -6.39 8.25
CA GLY A 7 -10.90 -7.73 8.09
C GLY A 7 -12.42 -7.72 7.97
N ASP A 8 -13.08 -8.69 8.61
CA ASP A 8 -14.53 -8.92 8.52
C ASP A 8 -15.37 -7.71 8.97
N SER A 9 -14.82 -6.83 9.81
CA SER A 9 -15.49 -5.58 10.22
C SER A 9 -15.78 -4.66 9.03
N ASN A 10 -14.95 -4.67 7.98
CA ASN A 10 -15.23 -3.92 6.75
C ASN A 10 -16.46 -4.47 6.03
N VAL A 11 -16.67 -5.79 6.03
CA VAL A 11 -17.85 -6.41 5.38
C VAL A 11 -19.13 -5.90 6.03
N ALA A 12 -19.20 -5.94 7.35
CA ALA A 12 -20.38 -5.46 8.09
C ALA A 12 -20.58 -3.95 7.87
N PHE A 13 -19.52 -3.15 8.01
CA PHE A 13 -19.58 -1.70 7.84
C PHE A 13 -20.12 -1.30 6.47
N PHE A 14 -19.60 -1.86 5.37
CA PHE A 14 -20.05 -1.45 4.02
C PHE A 14 -21.45 -1.97 3.66
N LYS A 15 -21.89 -3.09 4.25
CA LYS A 15 -23.29 -3.54 4.15
C LYS A 15 -24.24 -2.58 4.87
N GLU A 16 -23.91 -2.18 6.10
CA GLU A 16 -24.72 -1.22 6.87
C GLU A 16 -24.70 0.17 6.25
N TYR A 17 -23.55 0.63 5.78
CA TYR A 17 -23.40 1.88 5.03
C TYR A 17 -24.40 1.95 3.86
N LYS A 18 -24.46 0.89 3.04
CA LYS A 18 -25.40 0.81 1.92
C LYS A 18 -26.85 0.71 2.39
N SER A 19 -27.12 -0.06 3.43
CA SER A 19 -28.47 -0.23 4.00
C SER A 19 -29.02 1.07 4.58
N ALA A 20 -28.15 1.94 5.11
CA ALA A 20 -28.48 3.29 5.55
C ALA A 20 -28.71 4.28 4.39
N GLY A 21 -28.61 3.84 3.13
CA GLY A 21 -28.80 4.68 1.95
C GLY A 21 -27.63 5.62 1.64
N LEU A 22 -26.46 5.40 2.24
CA LEU A 22 -25.27 6.19 1.97
C LEU A 22 -24.63 5.76 0.63
N THR A 23 -24.03 6.73 -0.06
CA THR A 23 -23.41 6.52 -1.38
C THR A 23 -22.03 7.15 -1.44
N ALA A 24 -21.13 6.59 -2.25
CA ALA A 24 -19.76 7.09 -2.38
C ALA A 24 -19.71 8.57 -2.79
N THR A 25 -20.72 9.06 -3.51
CA THR A 25 -20.84 10.48 -3.90
C THR A 25 -21.35 11.38 -2.77
N GLY A 26 -22.32 10.92 -1.97
CA GLY A 26 -22.90 11.72 -0.89
C GLY A 26 -22.12 11.68 0.42
N MET A 27 -21.50 10.53 0.72
CA MET A 27 -20.72 10.31 1.93
C MET A 27 -19.55 9.36 1.61
N PRO A 28 -18.49 9.83 0.93
CA PRO A 28 -17.37 8.99 0.54
C PRO A 28 -16.68 8.37 1.76
N VAL A 29 -16.25 7.12 1.62
CA VAL A 29 -15.36 6.46 2.57
C VAL A 29 -13.97 6.39 1.96
N VAL A 30 -12.96 6.81 2.72
CA VAL A 30 -11.54 6.59 2.41
C VAL A 30 -11.03 5.53 3.38
N SER A 31 -10.66 4.36 2.88
CA SER A 31 -10.12 3.25 3.68
C SER A 31 -8.61 3.12 3.53
N VAL A 32 -7.92 2.82 4.64
CA VAL A 32 -6.48 2.49 4.68
C VAL A 32 -6.24 0.98 4.88
N SER A 33 -7.24 0.16 4.60
CA SER A 33 -7.30 -1.25 5.01
C SER A 33 -8.13 -2.14 4.07
N ILE A 34 -8.51 -1.61 2.90
CA ILE A 34 -9.16 -2.37 1.82
C ILE A 34 -8.22 -2.36 0.62
N ALA A 35 -7.77 -3.54 0.22
CA ALA A 35 -7.09 -3.77 -1.04
C ALA A 35 -7.92 -4.68 -1.95
N GLU A 36 -7.41 -5.02 -3.14
CA GLU A 36 -8.15 -5.74 -4.17
C GLU A 36 -8.65 -7.14 -3.72
N GLU A 37 -7.93 -7.82 -2.82
CA GLU A 37 -8.40 -9.07 -2.20
C GLU A 37 -9.64 -8.83 -1.33
N GLU A 38 -9.64 -7.78 -0.48
CA GLU A 38 -10.80 -7.43 0.33
C GLU A 38 -11.98 -6.99 -0.55
N VAL A 39 -11.73 -6.25 -1.62
CA VAL A 39 -12.78 -5.84 -2.57
C VAL A 39 -13.53 -7.06 -3.12
N LYS A 40 -12.78 -8.10 -3.55
CA LYS A 40 -13.36 -9.36 -4.02
C LYS A 40 -14.18 -10.05 -2.94
N SER A 41 -13.72 -10.05 -1.69
CA SER A 41 -14.40 -10.70 -0.57
C SER A 41 -15.68 -9.98 -0.10
N ILE A 42 -15.66 -8.64 -0.06
CA ILE A 42 -16.78 -7.81 0.37
C ILE A 42 -17.85 -7.75 -0.73
N GLY A 43 -17.40 -7.65 -1.99
CA GLY A 43 -18.23 -7.52 -3.18
C GLY A 43 -18.28 -6.09 -3.70
N THR A 44 -18.05 -5.94 -5.02
CA THR A 44 -17.96 -4.64 -5.70
C THR A 44 -19.23 -3.81 -5.56
N GLN A 45 -20.40 -4.44 -5.44
CA GLN A 45 -21.67 -3.75 -5.24
C GLN A 45 -21.75 -2.91 -3.94
N TYR A 46 -20.84 -3.12 -2.99
CA TYR A 46 -20.76 -2.33 -1.75
C TYR A 46 -19.63 -1.29 -1.77
N LEU A 47 -18.66 -1.45 -2.66
CA LEU A 47 -17.42 -0.70 -2.67
C LEU A 47 -17.20 0.14 -3.92
N ASP A 48 -17.95 -0.09 -4.99
CA ASP A 48 -17.81 0.67 -6.24
C ASP A 48 -17.87 2.19 -5.98
N GLY A 49 -16.86 2.89 -6.50
CA GLY A 49 -16.68 4.32 -6.30
C GLY A 49 -16.10 4.74 -4.94
N GLN A 50 -15.94 3.85 -3.97
CA GLN A 50 -15.28 4.16 -2.70
C GLN A 50 -13.78 4.36 -2.90
N LEU A 51 -13.17 5.05 -1.95
CA LEU A 51 -11.77 5.45 -2.02
C LEU A 51 -10.90 4.62 -1.09
N THR A 52 -9.66 4.41 -1.50
CA THR A 52 -8.61 3.76 -0.71
C THR A 52 -7.37 4.65 -0.67
N ALA A 53 -6.55 4.50 0.35
CA ALA A 53 -5.26 5.17 0.48
C ALA A 53 -4.17 4.14 0.77
N TRP A 54 -3.22 4.01 -0.16
CA TRP A 54 -2.14 3.03 -0.17
C TRP A 54 -0.90 3.59 -0.87
N ASN A 55 0.15 2.79 -1.02
CA ASN A 55 1.34 3.15 -1.79
C ASN A 55 1.45 2.40 -3.12
N TYR A 56 0.73 1.29 -3.23
CA TYR A 56 0.64 0.43 -4.39
C TYR A 56 -0.81 0.03 -4.70
N TYR A 57 -1.09 -0.13 -5.99
CA TYR A 57 -2.27 -0.79 -6.54
C TYR A 57 -1.82 -1.76 -7.64
N GLN A 58 -2.54 -2.87 -7.84
CA GLN A 58 -2.26 -3.78 -8.96
C GLN A 58 -2.24 -3.06 -10.32
N THR A 59 -3.01 -1.97 -10.44
CA THR A 59 -3.13 -1.14 -11.65
C THR A 59 -2.01 -0.11 -11.82
N THR A 60 -1.04 -0.06 -10.89
CA THR A 60 0.08 0.90 -10.93
C THR A 60 0.86 0.74 -12.24
N PRO A 61 1.11 1.79 -13.01
CA PRO A 61 1.81 1.66 -14.29
C PRO A 61 3.29 1.36 -14.08
N GLY A 62 3.88 0.53 -14.96
CA GLY A 62 5.32 0.31 -15.03
C GLY A 62 5.72 -1.14 -15.24
N ALA A 63 6.85 -1.34 -15.93
CA ALA A 63 7.34 -2.67 -16.30
C ALA A 63 7.61 -3.58 -15.08
N ALA A 64 8.08 -3.01 -13.96
CA ALA A 64 8.29 -3.77 -12.72
C ALA A 64 6.96 -4.33 -12.18
N ASN A 65 5.89 -3.53 -12.21
CA ASN A 65 4.58 -3.99 -11.78
C ASN A 65 3.99 -5.01 -12.75
N GLU A 66 4.06 -4.77 -14.06
CA GLU A 66 3.58 -5.72 -15.06
C GLU A 66 4.23 -7.10 -14.90
N ALA A 67 5.54 -7.14 -14.65
CA ALA A 67 6.26 -8.38 -14.37
C ALA A 67 5.81 -9.04 -13.07
N PHE A 68 5.64 -8.25 -11.99
CA PHE A 68 5.18 -8.73 -10.70
C PHE A 68 3.77 -9.34 -10.78
N VAL A 69 2.80 -8.62 -11.34
CA VAL A 69 1.41 -9.08 -11.51
C VAL A 69 1.35 -10.33 -12.39
N LYS A 70 2.10 -10.35 -13.51
CA LYS A 70 2.17 -11.51 -14.39
C LYS A 70 2.72 -12.74 -13.67
N ALA A 71 3.82 -12.59 -12.93
CA ALA A 71 4.42 -13.69 -12.17
C ALA A 71 3.49 -14.20 -11.07
N TYR A 72 2.83 -13.29 -10.35
CA TYR A 72 1.87 -13.63 -9.31
C TYR A 72 0.69 -14.43 -9.88
N LYS A 73 0.04 -13.91 -10.93
CA LYS A 73 -1.10 -14.58 -11.58
C LYS A 73 -0.73 -15.91 -12.21
N ALA A 74 0.47 -16.04 -12.78
CA ALA A 74 0.96 -17.32 -13.30
C ALA A 74 1.13 -18.37 -12.20
N LYS A 75 1.49 -17.98 -10.98
CA LYS A 75 1.71 -18.89 -9.86
C LYS A 75 0.43 -19.24 -9.09
N TYR A 76 -0.45 -18.26 -8.88
CA TYR A 76 -1.58 -18.41 -7.95
C TYR A 76 -2.96 -18.41 -8.62
N GLY A 77 -3.05 -18.06 -9.90
CA GLY A 77 -4.29 -18.04 -10.68
C GLY A 77 -4.54 -16.70 -11.36
N GLN A 78 -5.13 -16.73 -12.56
CA GLN A 78 -5.36 -15.52 -13.36
C GLN A 78 -6.44 -14.59 -12.78
N ASP A 79 -7.33 -15.13 -11.95
CA ASP A 79 -8.41 -14.40 -11.26
C ASP A 79 -8.01 -13.88 -9.87
N LYS A 80 -6.75 -14.08 -9.47
CA LYS A 80 -6.20 -13.62 -8.18
C LYS A 80 -5.61 -12.22 -8.32
N PRO A 81 -6.12 -11.22 -7.59
CA PRO A 81 -5.48 -9.92 -7.55
C PRO A 81 -4.21 -9.93 -6.68
N THR A 82 -3.35 -8.95 -6.88
CA THR A 82 -2.32 -8.54 -5.91
C THR A 82 -2.84 -7.42 -5.01
N SER A 83 -2.10 -7.07 -3.96
CA SER A 83 -2.45 -5.97 -3.04
C SER A 83 -1.20 -5.24 -2.54
N ASP A 84 -1.40 -4.06 -1.93
CA ASP A 84 -0.32 -3.29 -1.29
C ASP A 84 0.45 -4.08 -0.22
N PRO A 85 -0.18 -4.77 0.75
CA PRO A 85 0.56 -5.57 1.72
C PRO A 85 1.41 -6.70 1.10
N MET A 86 0.92 -7.31 0.01
CA MET A 86 1.67 -8.36 -0.70
C MET A 86 2.88 -7.79 -1.43
N GLU A 87 2.73 -6.63 -2.06
CA GLU A 87 3.82 -5.90 -2.70
C GLU A 87 4.86 -5.45 -1.66
N ALA A 88 4.42 -4.89 -0.53
CA ALA A 88 5.30 -4.46 0.55
C ALA A 88 6.12 -5.64 1.12
N ALA A 89 5.53 -6.83 1.25
CA ALA A 89 6.24 -8.03 1.65
C ALA A 89 7.29 -8.46 0.60
N TYR A 90 6.95 -8.38 -0.69
CA TYR A 90 7.89 -8.64 -1.79
C TYR A 90 9.07 -7.66 -1.73
N VAL A 91 8.79 -6.36 -1.63
CA VAL A 91 9.79 -5.29 -1.53
C VAL A 91 10.71 -5.48 -0.33
N SER A 92 10.16 -5.85 0.82
CA SER A 92 10.93 -6.04 2.06
C SER A 92 12.03 -7.09 1.92
N VAL A 93 11.78 -8.18 1.19
CA VAL A 93 12.79 -9.22 0.95
C VAL A 93 13.92 -8.71 0.04
N TYR A 94 13.60 -7.95 -0.99
CA TYR A 94 14.61 -7.39 -1.90
C TYR A 94 15.44 -6.29 -1.25
N LEU A 95 14.82 -5.44 -0.43
CA LEU A 95 15.55 -4.47 0.38
C LEU A 95 16.46 -5.15 1.39
N TRP A 96 15.98 -6.19 2.08
CA TRP A 96 16.81 -7.00 2.98
C TRP A 96 18.01 -7.60 2.25
N LYS A 97 17.79 -8.22 1.09
CA LYS A 97 18.87 -8.74 0.23
C LYS A 97 19.89 -7.64 -0.10
N ALA A 98 19.44 -6.48 -0.56
CA ALA A 98 20.33 -5.38 -0.93
C ALA A 98 21.12 -4.84 0.27
N MET A 99 20.52 -4.79 1.46
CA MET A 99 21.22 -4.42 2.70
C MET A 99 22.29 -5.46 3.07
N VAL A 100 21.99 -6.75 2.94
CA VAL A 100 22.96 -7.85 3.17
C VAL A 100 24.13 -7.76 2.19
N GLU A 101 23.85 -7.54 0.90
CA GLU A 101 24.87 -7.37 -0.14
C GLU A 101 25.76 -6.16 0.14
N LYS A 102 25.16 -5.02 0.53
CA LYS A 102 25.90 -3.80 0.91
C LYS A 102 26.74 -4.00 2.18
N ALA A 103 26.25 -4.76 3.14
CA ALA A 103 26.98 -5.07 4.38
C ALA A 103 28.08 -6.13 4.18
N GLY A 104 28.02 -6.91 3.10
CA GLY A 104 28.87 -8.10 2.91
C GLY A 104 28.71 -9.13 4.03
N SER A 105 27.54 -9.19 4.68
CA SER A 105 27.33 -9.92 5.93
C SER A 105 25.84 -10.18 6.19
N PHE A 106 25.55 -11.29 6.87
CA PHE A 106 24.22 -11.58 7.43
C PHE A 106 24.08 -11.15 8.91
N ASP A 107 25.14 -10.65 9.52
CA ASP A 107 25.10 -10.09 10.89
C ASP A 107 24.11 -8.92 10.97
N VAL A 108 23.16 -9.01 11.92
CA VAL A 108 22.02 -8.09 12.03
C VAL A 108 22.46 -6.64 12.22
N GLU A 109 23.46 -6.38 13.07
CA GLU A 109 23.90 -5.01 13.33
C GLU A 109 24.66 -4.43 12.13
N LYS A 110 25.46 -5.25 11.43
CA LYS A 110 26.10 -4.82 10.17
C LYS A 110 25.08 -4.51 9.08
N VAL A 111 24.03 -5.34 8.93
CA VAL A 111 22.96 -5.13 7.96
C VAL A 111 22.18 -3.86 8.28
N LYS A 112 21.81 -3.64 9.55
CA LYS A 112 21.13 -2.41 10.00
C LYS A 112 21.98 -1.17 9.75
N ALA A 113 23.27 -1.22 10.08
CA ALA A 113 24.21 -0.12 9.83
C ALA A 113 24.39 0.19 8.33
N ALA A 114 24.22 -0.80 7.46
CA ALA A 114 24.28 -0.63 6.00
C ALA A 114 22.98 -0.11 5.37
N SER A 115 21.87 -0.01 6.12
CA SER A 115 20.53 0.21 5.58
C SER A 115 20.34 1.55 4.85
N ASP A 116 21.01 2.61 5.31
CA ASP A 116 20.75 3.97 4.82
C ASP A 116 20.98 4.11 3.31
N GLY A 117 20.00 4.66 2.60
CA GLY A 117 20.08 4.90 1.16
C GLY A 117 20.07 3.64 0.29
N VAL A 118 19.83 2.45 0.84
CA VAL A 118 19.56 1.25 0.03
C VAL A 118 18.28 1.46 -0.76
N THR A 119 18.30 1.08 -2.05
CA THR A 119 17.18 1.29 -2.98
C THR A 119 16.76 -0.01 -3.65
N PHE A 120 15.51 -0.04 -4.12
CA PHE A 120 14.97 -1.11 -4.95
C PHE A 120 13.97 -0.54 -5.96
N ASP A 121 14.05 -0.96 -7.22
CA ASP A 121 13.06 -0.64 -8.25
C ASP A 121 11.84 -1.58 -8.07
N ALA A 122 10.93 -1.18 -7.19
CA ALA A 122 9.76 -1.96 -6.79
C ALA A 122 8.59 -1.84 -7.79
N PRO A 123 7.59 -2.74 -7.72
CA PRO A 123 6.33 -2.60 -8.44
C PRO A 123 5.65 -1.24 -8.23
N GLU A 124 5.75 -0.65 -7.04
CA GLU A 124 5.20 0.68 -6.75
C GLU A 124 6.04 1.87 -7.27
N GLY A 125 7.21 1.60 -7.82
CA GLY A 125 8.24 2.57 -8.17
C GLY A 125 9.50 2.42 -7.30
N LYS A 126 10.50 3.28 -7.50
CA LYS A 126 11.73 3.21 -6.71
C LYS A 126 11.46 3.55 -5.24
N VAL A 127 11.86 2.66 -4.35
CA VAL A 127 11.84 2.87 -2.90
C VAL A 127 13.27 3.03 -2.37
N THR A 128 13.41 3.78 -1.29
CA THR A 128 14.69 4.05 -0.61
C THR A 128 14.51 3.87 0.88
N ILE A 129 15.47 3.26 1.57
CA ILE A 129 15.47 3.17 3.04
C ILE A 129 16.03 4.47 3.64
N ASP A 130 15.29 5.04 4.59
CA ASP A 130 15.78 6.05 5.53
C ASP A 130 16.48 5.33 6.69
N GLY A 131 17.82 5.39 6.76
CA GLY A 131 18.57 4.63 7.75
C GLY A 131 18.36 5.09 9.18
N ALA A 132 17.94 6.36 9.39
CA ALA A 132 17.67 6.90 10.72
C ALA A 132 16.41 6.29 11.34
N THR A 133 15.38 6.04 10.54
CA THR A 133 14.09 5.51 11.00
C THR A 133 13.85 4.04 10.62
N GLN A 134 14.67 3.48 9.73
CA GLN A 134 14.49 2.17 9.10
C GLN A 134 13.14 2.01 8.36
N HIS A 135 12.49 3.14 8.03
CA HIS A 135 11.31 3.18 7.17
C HIS A 135 11.73 3.50 5.74
N ILE A 136 10.80 3.38 4.79
CA ILE A 136 11.08 3.63 3.37
C ILE A 136 10.35 4.87 2.85
N TYR A 137 10.99 5.57 1.91
CA TYR A 137 10.36 6.62 1.11
C TYR A 137 9.37 5.96 0.15
N LYS A 138 8.08 6.32 0.25
CA LYS A 138 7.02 5.76 -0.61
C LYS A 138 6.15 6.87 -1.21
N THR A 139 5.70 6.68 -2.45
CA THR A 139 4.67 7.54 -3.04
C THR A 139 3.33 7.24 -2.38
N ALA A 140 2.63 8.25 -1.88
CA ALA A 140 1.28 8.08 -1.36
C ALA A 140 0.27 8.14 -2.52
N ARG A 141 -0.72 7.25 -2.54
CA ARG A 141 -1.70 7.13 -3.62
C ARG A 141 -3.12 7.04 -3.07
N ILE A 142 -4.04 7.79 -3.68
CA ILE A 142 -5.48 7.60 -3.49
C ILE A 142 -6.03 6.84 -4.69
N GLY A 143 -6.71 5.74 -4.41
CA GLY A 143 -7.34 4.87 -5.38
C GLY A 143 -8.85 4.93 -5.28
N LYS A 144 -9.52 4.59 -6.37
CA LYS A 144 -10.97 4.41 -6.45
C LYS A 144 -11.27 2.98 -6.87
N VAL A 145 -12.10 2.30 -6.08
CA VAL A 145 -12.56 0.94 -6.38
C VAL A 145 -13.47 1.00 -7.61
N GLY A 146 -13.20 0.15 -8.59
CA GLY A 146 -14.02 -0.05 -9.77
C GLY A 146 -14.98 -1.23 -9.64
N SER A 147 -15.97 -1.26 -10.51
CA SER A 147 -16.93 -2.37 -10.62
C SER A 147 -16.29 -3.69 -11.07
N ASP A 148 -15.09 -3.65 -11.64
CA ASP A 148 -14.25 -4.79 -12.00
C ASP A 148 -13.50 -5.40 -10.81
N GLY A 149 -13.60 -4.78 -9.62
CA GLY A 149 -12.94 -5.23 -8.40
C GLY A 149 -11.48 -4.78 -8.27
N LEU A 150 -10.98 -4.00 -9.23
CA LEU A 150 -9.66 -3.40 -9.15
C LEU A 150 -9.74 -1.98 -8.61
N ILE A 151 -8.60 -1.47 -8.15
CA ILE A 151 -8.48 -0.12 -7.65
C ILE A 151 -7.68 0.68 -8.67
N THR A 152 -8.24 1.78 -9.16
CA THR A 152 -7.57 2.70 -10.09
C THR A 152 -7.10 3.94 -9.34
N GLU A 153 -5.85 4.31 -9.53
CA GLU A 153 -5.34 5.56 -8.97
C GLU A 153 -6.10 6.79 -9.49
N VAL A 154 -6.46 7.70 -8.58
CA VAL A 154 -7.07 8.99 -8.90
C VAL A 154 -6.23 10.18 -8.44
N TRP A 155 -5.25 9.96 -7.56
CA TRP A 155 -4.30 10.96 -7.10
C TRP A 155 -3.05 10.29 -6.53
N ASN A 156 -1.89 10.94 -6.64
CA ASN A 156 -0.68 10.56 -5.92
C ASN A 156 0.12 11.79 -5.46
N SER A 157 1.07 11.60 -4.54
CA SER A 157 1.90 12.67 -3.98
C SER A 157 2.91 13.31 -4.95
N GLY A 158 3.01 12.83 -6.20
CA GLY A 158 3.96 13.28 -7.22
C GLY A 158 5.39 12.79 -7.01
N SER A 159 5.79 12.59 -5.75
CA SER A 159 7.10 12.03 -5.36
C SER A 159 6.99 11.19 -4.09
N PRO A 160 8.01 10.36 -3.79
CA PRO A 160 8.09 9.63 -2.53
C PRO A 160 8.10 10.57 -1.33
N VAL A 161 7.24 10.30 -0.34
CA VAL A 161 7.15 11.01 0.92
C VAL A 161 8.22 10.49 1.87
N LYS A 162 8.94 11.41 2.52
CA LYS A 162 9.90 11.06 3.58
C LYS A 162 9.15 10.44 4.77
N PRO A 163 9.57 9.27 5.29
CA PRO A 163 8.94 8.70 6.45
C PRO A 163 9.19 9.57 7.70
N ASP A 164 8.12 9.83 8.45
CA ASP A 164 8.16 10.49 9.75
C ASP A 164 7.29 9.72 10.75
N PRO A 165 7.73 8.51 11.16
CA PRO A 165 6.92 7.61 12.00
C PRO A 165 6.65 8.17 13.40
N TYR A 166 7.41 9.18 13.82
CA TYR A 166 7.28 9.85 15.13
C TYR A 166 6.73 11.28 15.02
N LEU A 167 6.18 11.65 13.85
CA LEU A 167 5.48 12.91 13.59
C LEU A 167 6.27 14.20 13.94
N LYS A 168 7.59 14.16 13.84
CA LYS A 168 8.48 15.27 14.22
C LYS A 168 8.39 16.48 13.29
N ALA A 169 7.91 16.29 12.05
CA ALA A 169 7.82 17.34 11.04
C ALA A 169 6.47 18.08 11.07
N TYR A 170 5.51 17.65 11.91
CA TYR A 170 4.15 18.18 11.90
C TYR A 170 3.89 19.09 13.10
N PRO A 171 3.63 20.41 12.89
CA PRO A 171 3.38 21.34 13.99
C PRO A 171 2.22 20.94 14.90
N TRP A 172 1.18 20.33 14.33
CA TRP A 172 0.01 19.85 15.09
C TRP A 172 0.33 18.67 16.01
N ALA A 173 1.44 17.95 15.76
CA ALA A 173 1.86 16.78 16.51
C ALA A 173 2.92 17.08 17.58
N ALA A 174 3.30 18.35 17.78
CA ALA A 174 4.41 18.75 18.66
C ALA A 174 4.27 18.30 20.12
N GLY A 175 3.06 17.95 20.58
CA GLY A 175 2.80 17.43 21.93
C GLY A 175 2.71 15.90 22.04
N LEU A 176 2.93 15.15 20.95
CA LEU A 176 2.78 13.69 20.90
C LEU A 176 4.11 12.93 20.94
N SER A 177 5.24 13.62 20.77
CA SER A 177 6.59 13.04 20.62
C SER A 177 7.47 13.26 21.84
#